data_AF-A0AA39HAW5-F1
#
_entry.id   AF-A0AA39HAW5-F1
#
_cell.length_a   1.000
_cell.length_b   1.000
_cell.length_c   1.000
_cell.angle_alpha   90.00
_cell.angle_beta   90.00
_cell.angle_gamma   90.00
#
_symmetry.space_group_name_H-M   'P 1'
#
loop_
_entity.id
_entity.type
_entity.pdbx_description
1 polymer ?
#
loop_
_entity_poly.entity_id
_entity_poly.type
_entity_poly.pdbx_seq_one_letter_code
_entity_poly.pdbx_strand_id
1 'polypeptide(L)'
;MFYRLAPRIAAVLFLLSSAANVNAEAYSLQPQDPNAETYVRQKMNSFAWMNDKTCIIYKNDVLHDMLDRVCLMCHEMFSHEQPELRVECRANCFKNKKFKQCLSIFAPPRQTRSVESRQWSYPEPMYGL
;
A
#
# COMPACT_ATOMS: atom_id res chain seq x y z
N MET A 1 -41.18 31.28 18.39
CA MET A 1 -40.41 30.14 18.96
C MET A 1 -39.44 29.54 17.92
N PHE A 2 -38.76 30.36 17.09
CA PHE A 2 -37.94 29.84 15.97
C PHE A 2 -36.47 30.30 15.96
N TYR A 3 -36.04 31.19 16.87
CA TYR A 3 -34.68 31.73 16.91
C TYR A 3 -33.70 31.01 17.86
N ARG A 4 -34.04 29.79 18.33
CA ARG A 4 -33.13 28.99 19.19
C ARG A 4 -32.51 27.76 18.52
N LEU A 5 -32.92 27.41 17.29
CA LEU A 5 -32.32 26.29 16.54
C LEU A 5 -31.09 26.70 15.72
N ALA A 6 -30.95 27.97 15.37
CA ALA A 6 -29.84 28.47 14.55
C ALA A 6 -28.43 28.20 15.11
N PRO A 7 -28.12 28.40 16.42
CA PRO A 7 -26.73 28.28 16.90
C PRO A 7 -26.27 26.83 17.01
N ARG A 8 -27.18 25.89 17.27
CA ARG A 8 -26.84 24.46 17.38
C ARG A 8 -26.56 23.84 16.01
N ILE A 9 -27.34 24.23 15.00
CA ILE A 9 -27.12 23.78 13.62
C ILE A 9 -25.82 24.40 13.07
N ALA A 10 -25.55 25.67 13.36
CA ALA A 10 -24.30 26.32 12.96
C ALA A 10 -23.07 25.66 13.59
N ALA A 11 -23.11 25.29 14.88
CA ALA A 11 -22.01 24.61 15.54
C ALA A 11 -21.74 23.21 14.95
N VAL A 12 -22.78 22.45 14.61
CA VAL A 12 -22.64 21.14 13.96
C VAL A 12 -22.02 21.28 12.57
N LEU A 13 -22.46 22.27 11.78
CA LEU A 13 -21.87 22.54 10.47
C LEU A 13 -20.41 23.00 10.57
N PHE A 14 -20.07 23.80 11.58
CA PHE A 14 -18.70 24.23 11.83
C PHE A 14 -17.79 23.04 12.21
N LEU A 15 -18.25 22.12 13.07
CA LEU A 15 -17.50 20.91 13.43
C LEU A 15 -17.35 19.92 12.26
N LEU A 16 -18.34 19.80 11.39
CA LEU A 16 -18.25 18.95 10.20
C LEU A 16 -17.28 19.53 9.14
N SER A 17 -17.12 20.86 9.08
CA SER A 17 -16.17 21.49 8.17
C SER A 17 -14.70 21.20 8.54
N SER A 18 -14.39 20.99 9.84
CA SER A 18 -13.05 20.63 10.30
C SER A 18 -12.63 19.18 10.03
N ALA A 19 -13.55 18.30 9.60
CA ALA A 19 -13.24 16.91 9.28
C ALA A 19 -12.82 16.69 7.81
N ALA A 20 -12.99 17.70 6.95
CA ALA A 20 -12.74 17.60 5.51
C ALA A 20 -11.42 18.26 5.11
N ASN A 21 -10.30 17.56 5.37
CA ASN A 21 -9.06 17.56 4.58
C ASN A 21 -7.85 17.16 5.43
N VAL A 22 -7.81 15.91 5.89
CA VAL A 22 -6.55 15.28 6.26
C VAL A 22 -5.93 14.65 5.01
N ASN A 23 -5.23 15.46 4.22
CA ASN A 23 -4.31 14.92 3.22
C ASN A 23 -3.14 14.28 3.99
N ALA A 24 -3.24 12.99 4.27
CA ALA A 24 -2.18 12.21 4.89
C ALA A 24 -1.06 11.99 3.85
N GLU A 25 -0.18 12.98 3.71
CA GLU A 25 1.03 12.85 2.91
C GLU A 25 2.10 12.11 3.73
N ALA A 26 2.74 11.11 3.14
CA ALA A 26 3.85 10.38 3.77
C ALA A 26 5.17 11.15 3.59
N TYR A 27 5.87 11.41 4.70
CA TYR A 27 7.16 12.11 4.73
C TYR A 27 8.21 11.22 5.39
N SER A 28 9.43 11.23 4.86
CA SER A 28 10.61 10.64 5.51
C SER A 28 11.55 11.72 6.02
N LEU A 29 12.13 11.51 7.20
CA LEU A 29 13.29 12.28 7.66
C LEU A 29 14.53 11.58 7.12
N GLN A 30 15.27 12.26 6.23
CA GLN A 30 16.58 11.79 5.78
C GLN A 30 17.66 12.81 6.18
N PRO A 31 18.86 12.35 6.61
CA PRO A 31 19.99 13.23 6.82
C PRO A 31 20.43 13.81 5.46
N GLN A 32 20.63 15.13 5.38
CA GLN A 32 21.07 15.77 4.14
C GLN A 32 22.58 15.58 3.89
N ASP A 33 23.34 15.22 4.92
CA ASP A 33 24.78 14.96 4.89
C ASP A 33 25.11 13.90 5.96
N PRO A 34 26.06 12.96 5.72
CA PRO A 34 26.50 11.99 6.73
C PRO A 34 27.07 12.61 8.02
N ASN A 35 27.43 13.90 8.05
CA ASN A 35 27.97 14.60 9.22
C ASN A 35 27.08 15.75 9.75
N ALA A 36 25.85 15.92 9.25
CA ALA A 36 24.98 17.01 9.69
C ALA A 36 23.95 16.56 10.75
N GLU A 37 23.77 17.37 11.80
CA GLU A 37 22.72 17.20 12.83
C GLU A 37 21.32 17.65 12.35
N THR A 38 21.20 18.08 11.10
CA THR A 38 19.99 18.66 10.54
C THR A 38 19.24 17.65 9.67
N TYR A 39 18.07 17.22 10.14
CA TYR A 39 17.17 16.32 9.39
C TYR A 39 16.21 17.14 8.55
N VAL A 40 16.13 16.84 7.25
CA VAL A 40 15.18 17.50 6.35
C VAL A 40 13.98 16.61 6.10
N ARG A 41 12.80 17.21 6.21
CA ARG A 41 11.53 16.57 5.85
C ARG A 41 11.45 16.52 4.34
N GLN A 42 11.84 15.38 3.77
CA GLN A 42 11.67 15.15 2.35
C GLN A 42 10.32 14.45 2.13
N LYS A 43 9.50 15.01 1.25
CA LYS A 43 8.35 14.29 0.72
C LYS A 43 8.90 13.04 0.05
N MET A 44 8.47 11.86 0.50
CA MET A 44 8.93 10.61 -0.12
C MET A 44 8.63 10.71 -1.61
N ASN A 45 9.69 10.77 -2.41
CA ASN A 45 9.54 11.07 -3.82
C ASN A 45 8.97 9.83 -4.52
N SER A 46 7.67 9.76 -4.72
CA SER A 46 7.08 8.71 -5.56
C SER A 46 7.64 8.76 -7.00
N PHE A 47 8.33 9.83 -7.38
CA PHE A 47 8.96 9.99 -8.70
C PHE A 47 10.30 9.27 -8.87
N ALA A 48 10.89 8.62 -7.86
CA ALA A 48 12.14 7.87 -8.06
C ALA A 48 12.02 6.82 -9.18
N TRP A 49 10.81 6.27 -9.37
CA TRP A 49 10.46 5.30 -10.42
C TRP A 49 10.13 5.95 -11.77
N MET A 50 9.75 7.24 -11.80
CA MET A 50 9.41 7.97 -13.03
C MET A 50 10.62 8.30 -13.91
N ASN A 51 11.84 8.06 -13.44
CA ASN A 51 13.04 8.25 -14.23
C ASN A 51 13.16 7.23 -15.37
N ASP A 52 12.53 6.07 -15.26
CA ASP A 52 12.48 5.09 -16.34
C ASP A 52 11.21 5.27 -17.20
N LYS A 53 11.23 6.34 -18.00
CA LYS A 53 10.12 6.74 -18.90
C LYS A 53 9.75 5.67 -19.94
N THR A 54 10.55 4.61 -20.07
CA THR A 54 10.31 3.52 -21.03
C THR A 54 9.26 2.53 -20.53
N CYS A 55 8.98 2.53 -19.23
CA CYS A 55 8.09 1.56 -18.62
C CYS A 55 6.62 1.97 -18.71
N ILE A 56 5.79 1.18 -19.41
CA ILE A 56 4.35 1.45 -19.54
C ILE A 56 3.60 1.42 -18.20
N ILE A 57 4.14 0.71 -17.20
CA ILE A 57 3.51 0.54 -15.89
C ILE A 57 3.48 1.86 -15.12
N TYR A 58 4.52 2.70 -15.26
CA TYR A 58 4.57 4.01 -14.60
C TYR A 58 3.64 5.05 -15.22
N LYS A 59 2.93 4.72 -16.32
CA LYS A 59 1.85 5.57 -16.82
C LYS A 59 0.55 5.42 -16.03
N ASN A 60 0.45 4.37 -15.21
CA ASN A 60 -0.68 4.10 -14.35
C ASN A 60 -0.19 3.95 -12.92
N ASP A 61 -0.27 5.05 -12.17
CA ASP A 61 0.22 5.16 -10.80
C ASP A 61 -0.42 4.10 -9.89
N VAL A 62 -1.72 3.85 -10.05
CA VAL A 62 -2.45 2.84 -9.25
C VAL A 62 -1.93 1.43 -9.52
N LEU A 63 -1.70 1.08 -10.78
CA LEU A 63 -1.13 -0.21 -11.14
C LEU A 63 0.29 -0.33 -10.59
N HIS A 64 1.11 0.69 -10.79
CA HIS A 64 2.46 0.74 -10.25
C HIS A 64 2.47 0.49 -8.74
N ASP A 65 1.66 1.22 -7.98
CA ASP A 65 1.64 1.15 -6.51
C ASP A 65 1.22 -0.24 -6.00
N MET A 66 0.29 -0.89 -6.70
CA MET A 66 -0.08 -2.28 -6.38
C MET A 66 1.10 -3.24 -6.57
N LEU A 67 1.84 -3.11 -7.67
CA LEU A 67 3.01 -3.94 -7.94
C LEU A 67 4.17 -3.63 -6.98
N ASP A 68 4.34 -2.35 -6.64
CA ASP A 68 5.28 -1.83 -5.65
C ASP A 68 5.05 -2.48 -4.28
N ARG A 69 3.78 -2.58 -3.88
CA ARG A 69 3.34 -3.19 -2.63
C ARG A 69 3.62 -4.68 -2.57
N VAL A 70 3.42 -5.41 -3.68
CA VAL A 70 3.80 -6.83 -3.77
C VAL A 70 5.31 -7.00 -3.52
N CYS A 71 6.14 -6.17 -4.16
CA CYS A 71 7.59 -6.21 -3.96
C CYS A 71 8.00 -5.84 -2.52
N LEU A 72 7.32 -4.88 -1.90
CA LEU A 72 7.58 -4.47 -0.52
C LEU A 72 7.26 -5.59 0.47
N MET A 73 6.05 -6.16 0.40
CA MET A 73 5.64 -7.25 1.31
C MET A 73 6.53 -8.48 1.13
N CYS A 74 6.89 -8.80 -0.12
CA CYS A 74 7.84 -9.87 -0.41
C CYS A 74 9.21 -9.60 0.22
N HIS A 75 9.74 -8.38 0.10
CA HIS A 75 11.00 -8.01 0.75
C HIS A 75 10.92 -8.10 2.27
N GLU A 76 9.84 -7.63 2.90
CA GLU A 76 9.67 -7.73 4.36
C GLU A 76 9.78 -9.19 4.83
N MET A 77 9.16 -10.13 4.10
CA MET A 77 9.22 -11.56 4.42
C MET A 77 10.60 -12.20 4.26
N PHE A 78 11.41 -11.77 3.28
CA PHE A 78 12.70 -12.42 2.93
C PHE A 78 13.91 -11.51 3.08
N SER A 79 13.77 -10.36 3.73
CA SER A 79 14.83 -9.34 3.88
C SER A 79 16.10 -9.88 4.52
N HIS A 80 15.96 -10.83 5.44
CA HIS A 80 17.07 -11.55 6.07
C HIS A 80 17.97 -12.26 5.05
N GLU A 81 17.38 -12.91 4.04
CA GLU A 81 18.12 -13.72 3.07
C GLU A 81 18.47 -12.92 1.82
N GLN A 82 17.59 -11.99 1.43
CA GLN A 82 17.65 -11.24 0.18
C GLN A 82 17.32 -9.76 0.44
N PRO A 83 18.28 -8.95 0.93
CA PRO A 83 18.06 -7.54 1.23
C PRO A 83 17.71 -6.71 -0.02
N GLU A 84 18.28 -7.05 -1.18
CA GLU A 84 18.03 -6.35 -2.45
C GLU A 84 16.74 -6.79 -3.16
N LEU A 85 15.95 -7.69 -2.57
CA LEU A 85 14.78 -8.29 -3.22
C LEU A 85 13.78 -7.26 -3.74
N ARG A 86 13.59 -6.15 -3.01
CA ARG A 86 12.67 -5.08 -3.40
C ARG A 86 13.10 -4.41 -4.70
N VAL A 87 14.39 -4.16 -4.87
CA VAL A 87 14.97 -3.51 -6.06
C VAL A 87 14.95 -4.48 -7.24
N GLU A 88 15.38 -5.73 -7.03
CA GLU A 88 15.34 -6.78 -8.05
C GLU A 88 13.91 -7.06 -8.55
N CYS A 89 12.93 -7.01 -7.65
CA CYS A 89 11.52 -7.21 -7.99
C CYS A 89 10.98 -6.13 -8.95
N ARG A 90 11.42 -4.87 -8.79
CA ARG A 90 10.99 -3.73 -9.64
C ARG A 90 11.74 -3.66 -10.97
N ALA A 91 12.88 -4.34 -11.08
CA ALA A 91 13.74 -4.29 -12.24
C ALA A 91 13.01 -4.71 -13.54
N ASN A 92 13.44 -4.13 -14.66
CA ASN A 92 12.92 -4.45 -16.00
C ASN A 92 11.38 -4.40 -16.07
N CYS A 93 10.76 -3.33 -15.54
CA CYS A 93 9.31 -3.16 -15.58
C CYS A 93 8.52 -4.32 -14.96
N PHE A 94 8.98 -4.86 -13.84
CA PHE A 94 8.37 -6.05 -13.21
C PHE A 94 8.35 -7.30 -14.13
N LYS A 95 9.02 -7.27 -15.30
CA LYS A 95 9.14 -8.39 -16.25
C LYS A 95 10.38 -9.21 -15.91
N ASN A 96 10.41 -9.75 -14.70
CA ASN A 96 11.53 -10.56 -14.21
C ASN A 96 11.02 -11.76 -13.40
N LYS A 97 11.93 -12.70 -13.08
CA LYS A 97 11.58 -13.92 -12.33
C LYS A 97 11.26 -13.63 -10.86
N LYS A 98 11.93 -12.65 -10.24
CA LYS A 98 11.75 -12.27 -8.83
C LYS A 98 10.34 -11.72 -8.58
N PHE A 99 9.84 -10.87 -9.48
CA PHE A 99 8.46 -10.40 -9.43
C PHE A 99 7.45 -11.55 -9.50
N LYS A 100 7.62 -12.49 -10.45
CA LYS A 100 6.72 -13.67 -10.56
C LYS A 100 6.76 -14.54 -9.29
N GLN A 101 7.94 -14.72 -8.71
CA GLN A 101 8.11 -15.44 -7.45
C GLN A 101 7.39 -14.72 -6.31
N CYS A 102 7.60 -13.40 -6.16
CA CYS A 102 6.91 -12.59 -5.16
C CYS A 102 5.38 -12.64 -5.33
N LEU A 103 4.89 -12.53 -6.57
CA LEU A 103 3.46 -12.60 -6.86
C LEU A 103 2.86 -13.97 -6.50
N SER A 104 3.64 -15.05 -6.64
CA SER A 104 3.16 -16.41 -6.37
C SER A 104 2.85 -16.67 -4.89
N ILE A 105 3.45 -15.91 -3.98
CA ILE A 105 3.17 -15.98 -2.53
C ILE A 105 1.75 -15.50 -2.22
N PHE A 106 1.27 -14.51 -2.98
CA PHE A 106 -0.07 -13.94 -2.82
C PHE A 106 -1.10 -14.60 -3.72
N ALA A 107 -0.67 -15.47 -4.64
CA ALA A 107 -1.57 -16.15 -5.54
C ALA A 107 -2.30 -17.29 -4.81
N PRO A 108 -3.60 -17.52 -5.09
CA PRO A 108 -4.28 -18.69 -4.57
C PRO A 108 -3.57 -19.96 -5.07
N PRO A 109 -3.56 -21.03 -4.28
CA PRO A 109 -3.01 -22.30 -4.72
C PRO A 109 -3.70 -22.71 -6.02
N ARG A 110 -2.90 -23.06 -7.04
CA ARG A 110 -3.44 -23.59 -8.28
C ARG A 110 -4.20 -24.86 -7.93
N GLN A 111 -5.52 -24.82 -8.00
CA GLN A 111 -6.34 -26.02 -8.04
C GLN A 111 -5.92 -26.77 -9.30
N THR A 112 -5.03 -27.75 -9.16
CA THR A 112 -4.89 -28.77 -10.20
C THR A 112 -6.27 -29.34 -10.39
N ARG A 113 -6.83 -29.26 -11.62
CA ARG A 113 -8.08 -29.93 -11.97
C ARG A 113 -7.91 -31.42 -11.72
N SER A 114 -8.20 -31.84 -10.51
CA SER A 114 -8.39 -33.22 -10.11
C SER A 114 -9.30 -33.20 -8.89
N VAL A 115 -10.57 -33.49 -9.17
CA VAL A 115 -11.52 -34.14 -8.27
C VAL A 115 -12.18 -33.24 -7.21
N GLU A 116 -13.49 -33.11 -7.38
CA GLU A 116 -14.52 -33.00 -6.34
C GLU A 116 -14.34 -31.91 -5.29
N SER A 117 -15.12 -30.86 -5.46
CA SER A 117 -15.62 -29.99 -4.40
C SER A 117 -15.99 -30.76 -3.14
N ARG A 118 -15.09 -30.80 -2.16
CA ARG A 118 -15.49 -30.93 -0.75
C ARG A 118 -15.17 -29.64 -0.02
N GLN A 119 -16.22 -28.82 0.01
CA GLN A 119 -16.76 -28.26 1.24
C GLN A 119 -15.70 -27.69 2.20
N TRP A 120 -15.41 -26.40 2.07
CA TRP A 120 -14.93 -25.64 3.23
C TRP A 120 -16.12 -25.48 4.18
N SER A 121 -16.29 -26.44 5.09
CA SER A 121 -17.20 -26.30 6.22
C SER A 121 -16.61 -25.24 7.14
N TYR A 122 -17.13 -24.01 7.04
CA TYR A 122 -16.99 -23.04 8.12
C TYR A 122 -17.65 -23.63 9.37
N PRO A 123 -17.01 -23.62 10.55
CA PRO A 123 -17.70 -24.02 11.77
C PRO A 123 -18.85 -23.03 12.02
N GLU A 124 -20.07 -23.54 12.12
CA GLU A 124 -21.24 -22.76 12.53
C GLU A 124 -20.96 -22.11 13.90
N PRO A 125 -21.30 -20.82 14.09
CA PRO A 125 -21.26 -20.23 15.41
C PRO A 125 -22.37 -20.85 16.26
N MET A 126 -22.00 -21.58 17.31
CA MET A 126 -22.91 -22.03 18.36
C MET A 126 -23.43 -20.81 19.12
N TYR A 127 -24.55 -20.26 18.69
CA TYR A 127 -25.36 -19.37 19.53
C TYR A 127 -26.10 -20.24 20.56
N GLY A 128 -25.53 -20.32 21.76
CA GLY A 128 -26.23 -20.79 22.94
C GLY A 128 -26.87 -19.61 23.67
N LEU A 129 -28.20 -19.67 23.85
CA LEU A 129 -28.95 -19.38 25.07
C LEU A 129 -30.44 -19.66 24.82
#